data_AF-I9NXM8-F1
#
_entry.id   AF-I9NXM8-F1
#
_cell.length_a   1.000
_cell.length_b   1.000
_cell.length_c   1.000
_cell.angle_alpha   90.00
_cell.angle_beta   90.00
_cell.angle_gamma   90.00
#
_symmetry.space_group_name_H-M   'P 1'
#
loop_
_entity.id
_entity.type
_entity.pdbx_description
1 polymer ?
#
loop_
_entity_poly.entity_id
_entity_poly.type
_entity_poly.pdbx_seq_one_letter_code
_entity_poly.pdbx_strand_id
1 'polypeptide(L)'
;MTELDQVVRILSAFFTALVIIYIIAKMVGERRKAIWFKKRTKSTIFTRRGVLGETWHFGVPCKWQGFVVSFLMFSIIGVVSYLMIFAV
;
A
#
# COMPACT_ATOMS: atom_id res chain seq x y z
N MET A 1 -4.92 29.42 -4.08
CA MET A 1 -4.70 28.37 -3.06
C MET A 1 -3.66 28.89 -2.11
N THR A 2 -3.93 28.89 -0.81
CA THR A 2 -2.89 29.23 0.16
C THR A 2 -1.93 28.06 0.29
N GLU A 3 -0.67 28.32 0.65
CA GLU A 3 0.35 27.26 0.86
C GLU A 3 -0.14 26.20 1.86
N LEU A 4 -0.92 26.63 2.87
CA LEU A 4 -1.54 25.75 3.85
C LEU A 4 -2.55 24.77 3.22
N ASP A 5 -3.38 25.24 2.28
CA ASP A 5 -4.35 24.38 1.59
C ASP A 5 -3.66 23.27 0.80
N GLN A 6 -2.52 23.59 0.16
CA GLN A 6 -1.74 22.60 -0.58
C GLN A 6 -1.12 21.55 0.35
N VAL A 7 -0.56 21.98 1.48
CA VAL A 7 0.02 21.07 2.47
C VAL A 7 -1.05 20.12 3.03
N VAL A 8 -2.25 20.64 3.35
CA VAL A 8 -3.36 19.82 3.85
C VAL A 8 -3.79 18.78 2.82
N ARG A 9 -3.90 19.15 1.54
CA ARG A 9 -4.27 18.22 0.45
C ARG A 9 -3.23 17.12 0.23
N ILE A 10 -1.95 17.46 0.30
CA ILE A 10 -0.86 16.49 0.15
C ILE A 10 -0.86 15.52 1.35
N LEU A 11 -1.00 16.04 2.57
CA LEU A 11 -1.09 15.21 3.77
C LEU A 11 -2.32 14.31 3.73
N SER A 12 -3.50 14.82 3.35
CA SER A 12 -4.71 14.03 3.25
C SER A 12 -4.60 12.94 2.18
N ALA A 13 -3.99 13.23 1.03
CA ALA A 13 -3.72 12.23 0.00
C ALA A 13 -2.77 11.13 0.52
N PHE A 14 -1.73 11.51 1.28
CA PHE A 14 -0.82 10.56 1.89
C PHE A 14 -1.52 9.63 2.90
N PHE A 15 -2.31 10.18 3.82
CA PHE A 15 -3.08 9.37 4.78
C PHE A 15 -4.10 8.45 4.07
N THR A 16 -4.75 8.96 3.03
CA THR A 16 -5.70 8.19 2.21
C THR A 16 -5.00 7.02 1.52
N ALA A 17 -3.80 7.23 0.99
CA ALA A 17 -2.99 6.16 0.39
C ALA A 17 -2.66 5.05 1.41
N LEU A 18 -2.29 5.40 2.65
CA LEU A 18 -2.04 4.42 3.71
C LEU A 18 -3.29 3.58 4.01
N VAL A 19 -4.47 4.23 4.09
CA VAL A 19 -5.75 3.54 4.31
C VAL A 19 -6.05 2.58 3.15
N ILE A 20 -5.84 3.01 1.91
CA ILE A 20 -6.04 2.16 0.72
C ILE A 20 -5.14 0.92 0.78
N ILE A 21 -3.84 1.10 1.08
CA ILE A 21 -2.90 -0.02 1.20
C ILE A 21 -3.36 -0.98 2.31
N TYR A 22 -3.83 -0.46 3.44
CA TYR A 22 -4.34 -1.28 4.54
C TYR A 22 -5.58 -2.10 4.13
N ILE A 23 -6.56 -1.46 3.48
CA ILE A 23 -7.77 -2.13 3.01
C ILE A 23 -7.41 -3.23 2.01
N ILE A 24 -6.57 -2.94 1.03
CA ILE A 24 -6.13 -3.93 0.03
C ILE A 24 -5.37 -5.08 0.71
N ALA A 25 -4.48 -4.78 1.65
CA ALA A 25 -3.75 -5.79 2.43
C ALA A 25 -4.68 -6.71 3.21
N LYS A 26 -5.78 -6.18 3.75
CA LYS A 26 -6.80 -6.93 4.47
C LYS A 26 -7.68 -7.75 3.53
N MET A 27 -8.09 -7.18 2.40
CA MET A 27 -8.90 -7.87 1.37
C MET A 27 -8.16 -9.06 0.76
N VAL A 28 -6.88 -8.90 0.42
CA VAL A 28 -6.07 -10.01 -0.12
C VAL A 28 -5.91 -11.09 0.96
N GLY A 29 -5.66 -10.72 2.21
CA GLY A 29 -5.48 -11.65 3.31
C GLY A 29 -4.11 -12.33 3.29
N GLU A 30 -3.67 -12.85 4.44
CA GLU A 30 -2.27 -13.29 4.61
C GLU A 30 -1.90 -14.52 3.79
N ARG A 31 -2.82 -15.48 3.64
CA ARG A 31 -2.59 -16.70 2.85
C ARG A 31 -2.33 -16.38 1.38
N ARG A 32 -3.17 -15.55 0.76
CA ARG A 32 -3.00 -15.16 -0.65
C ARG A 32 -1.78 -14.26 -0.83
N LYS A 33 -1.51 -13.36 0.12
CA LYS A 33 -0.28 -12.55 0.11
C LYS A 33 0.98 -13.42 0.11
N ALA A 34 1.04 -14.45 0.95
CA ALA A 34 2.20 -15.35 1.02
C ALA A 34 2.41 -16.17 -0.27
N ILE A 35 1.33 -16.48 -1.00
CA ILE A 35 1.39 -17.23 -2.27
C ILE A 35 1.76 -16.32 -3.45
N TRP A 36 1.23 -15.08 -3.45
CA TRP A 36 1.37 -14.14 -4.56
C TRP A 36 2.65 -13.30 -4.47
N PHE A 37 3.12 -13.04 -3.25
CA PHE A 37 4.29 -12.21 -2.96
C PHE A 37 5.32 -13.01 -2.18
N LYS A 38 6.55 -13.06 -2.70
CA LYS A 38 7.67 -13.70 -2.02
C LYS A 38 8.19 -12.79 -0.92
N LYS A 39 7.99 -13.20 0.34
CA LYS A 39 8.70 -12.62 1.50
C LYS A 39 10.14 -13.14 1.53
N ARG A 40 11.07 -12.32 2.03
CA ARG A 40 12.47 -12.74 2.26
C ARG A 40 12.48 -13.80 3.37
N THR A 41 13.00 -14.99 3.07
CA THR A 41 12.95 -16.16 3.97
C THR A 41 13.88 -16.05 5.18
N LYS A 42 14.91 -15.19 5.14
CA LYS A 42 15.77 -14.92 6.29
C LYS A 42 15.25 -13.70 7.07
N SER A 43 14.39 -13.93 8.05
CA SER A 43 14.09 -12.93 9.08
C SER A 43 14.91 -13.24 10.34
N THR A 44 15.89 -12.41 10.66
CA THR A 44 16.58 -12.47 11.96
C THR A 44 15.71 -11.76 13.01
N ILE A 45 15.97 -11.96 14.31
CA ILE A 45 15.24 -11.31 15.41
C ILE A 45 15.22 -9.76 15.24
N PHE A 46 16.28 -9.20 14.65
CA PHE A 46 16.39 -7.77 14.32
C PHE A 46 15.59 -7.32 13.08
N THR A 47 15.08 -8.27 12.29
CA THR A 47 14.32 -8.02 11.04
C THR A 47 12.84 -8.35 11.16
N ARG A 48 12.42 -8.89 12.33
CA ARG A 48 11.02 -9.22 12.61
C ARG A 48 10.24 -7.92 12.76
N ARG A 49 9.35 -7.63 11.81
CA ARG A 49 8.47 -6.46 11.89
C ARG A 49 7.30 -6.81 12.80
N GLY A 50 6.82 -5.86 13.61
CA GLY A 50 5.65 -6.07 14.46
C GLY A 50 4.41 -6.49 13.66
N VAL A 51 3.33 -6.89 14.34
CA VAL A 51 2.11 -7.46 13.73
C VAL A 51 1.59 -6.61 12.56
N LEU A 52 1.54 -5.28 12.74
CA LEU A 52 1.11 -4.34 11.69
C LEU A 52 2.07 -4.30 10.50
N GLY A 53 3.37 -4.33 10.76
CA GLY A 53 4.40 -4.35 9.71
C GLY A 53 4.41 -5.66 8.92
N GLU A 54 4.04 -6.77 9.55
CA GLU A 54 3.91 -8.09 8.92
C GLU A 54 2.72 -8.15 7.95
N THR A 55 1.59 -7.52 8.33
CA THR A 55 0.35 -7.47 7.55
C THR A 55 0.45 -6.51 6.36
N TRP A 56 1.16 -5.39 6.49
CA TRP A 56 1.39 -4.42 5.40
C TRP A 56 2.49 -4.81 4.43
N HIS A 57 3.31 -5.82 4.76
CA HIS A 57 4.44 -6.19 3.92
C HIS A 57 4.01 -7.01 2.70
N PHE A 58 3.77 -6.31 1.60
CA PHE A 58 3.75 -6.91 0.27
C PHE A 58 5.20 -7.16 -0.15
N GLY A 59 5.57 -8.44 -0.27
CA GLY A 59 6.88 -8.84 -0.80
C GLY A 59 7.00 -8.56 -2.30
N VAL A 60 7.98 -9.18 -2.96
CA VAL A 60 8.10 -9.08 -4.43
C VAL A 60 7.00 -9.91 -5.08
N PRO A 61 6.22 -9.39 -6.05
CA PRO A 61 5.21 -10.17 -6.74
C PRO A 61 5.89 -11.31 -7.52
N CYS A 62 5.49 -12.55 -7.24
CA CYS A 62 6.03 -13.73 -7.93
C CYS A 62 5.01 -14.39 -8.86
N LYS A 63 3.71 -14.15 -8.66
CA LYS A 63 2.64 -14.65 -9.55
C LYS A 63 1.96 -13.49 -10.29
N TRP A 64 1.36 -13.79 -11.43
CA TRP A 64 0.52 -12.85 -12.19
C TRP A 64 -0.51 -12.14 -11.32
N GLN A 65 -1.16 -12.85 -10.39
CA GLN A 65 -2.09 -12.27 -9.43
C GLN A 65 -1.46 -11.20 -8.54
N GLY A 66 -0.20 -11.37 -8.13
CA GLY A 66 0.54 -10.36 -7.37
C GLY A 66 0.83 -9.12 -8.20
N PHE A 67 1.19 -9.27 -9.48
CA PHE A 67 1.37 -8.14 -10.40
C PHE A 67 0.06 -7.38 -10.61
N VAL A 68 -1.06 -8.08 -10.83
CA VAL A 68 -2.39 -7.45 -10.98
C VAL A 68 -2.76 -6.66 -9.72
N VAL A 69 -2.58 -7.25 -8.53
CA VAL A 69 -2.89 -6.57 -7.26
C VAL A 69 -1.99 -5.34 -7.06
N SER A 70 -0.69 -5.45 -7.34
CA SER A 70 0.22 -4.31 -7.25
C SER A 70 -0.17 -3.20 -8.22
N PHE A 71 -0.43 -3.53 -9.48
CA PHE A 71 -0.82 -2.56 -10.49
C PHE A 71 -2.13 -1.87 -10.10
N LEU A 72 -3.15 -2.63 -9.72
CA LEU A 72 -4.44 -2.10 -9.27
C LEU A 72 -4.27 -1.18 -8.05
N MET A 73 -3.45 -1.57 -7.08
CA MET A 73 -3.16 -0.76 -5.90
C MET A 73 -2.51 0.58 -6.28
N PHE A 74 -1.47 0.56 -7.13
CA PHE A 74 -0.82 1.78 -7.61
C PHE A 74 -1.77 2.66 -8.42
N SER A 75 -2.59 2.07 -9.29
CA SER A 75 -3.58 2.81 -10.08
C SER A 75 -4.62 3.50 -9.19
N ILE A 76 -5.18 2.80 -8.19
CA ILE A 76 -6.17 3.39 -7.27
C ILE A 76 -5.54 4.53 -6.47
N ILE A 77 -4.35 4.33 -5.91
CA ILE A 77 -3.66 5.38 -5.14
C ILE A 77 -3.36 6.59 -6.03
N GLY A 78 -2.85 6.36 -7.25
CA GLY A 78 -2.55 7.43 -8.20
C GLY A 78 -3.78 8.23 -8.60
N VAL A 79 -4.88 7.57 -8.95
CA VAL A 79 -6.14 8.24 -9.32
C VAL A 79 -6.71 9.03 -8.16
N VAL A 80 -6.79 8.44 -6.96
CA VAL A 80 -7.34 9.12 -5.78
C VAL A 80 -6.48 10.32 -5.38
N SER A 81 -5.15 10.17 -5.43
CA SER A 81 -4.22 11.26 -5.09
C SER A 81 -4.31 12.39 -6.11
N TYR A 82 -4.39 12.06 -7.40
CA TYR A 82 -4.59 13.05 -8.46
C TYR A 82 -5.88 13.84 -8.27
N LEU A 83 -7.00 13.15 -8.00
CA LEU A 83 -8.29 13.80 -7.76
C LEU A 83 -8.24 14.71 -6.52
N MET A 84 -7.62 14.29 -5.42
CA MET A 84 -7.51 15.12 -4.22
C MET A 84 -6.63 16.36 -4.38
N ILE A 85 -5.61 16.30 -5.23
CA ILE A 85 -4.67 17.41 -5.41
C ILE A 85 -5.17 18.39 -6.47
N PHE A 86 -5.72 17.89 -7.57
CA PHE A 86 -6.02 18.69 -8.77
C PHE A 86 -7.52 18.92 -9.02
N ALA A 87 -8.41 18.04 -8.55
CA ALA A 87 -9.84 18.13 -8.85
C ALA A 87 -10.69 18.66 -7.68
N VAL A 88 -10.26 18.42 -6.44
CA VAL A 88 -10.80 19.04 -5.22
C VAL A 88 -10.03 20.31 -4.96
#